data_AF-A0A919C293-F1
#
_entry.id   AF-A0A919C293-F1
#
_cell.length_a   1.000
_cell.length_b   1.000
_cell.length_c   1.000
_cell.angle_alpha   90.00
_cell.angle_beta   90.00
_cell.angle_gamma   90.00
#
_symmetry.space_group_name_H-M   'P 1'
#
loop_
_entity.id
_entity.type
_entity.pdbx_description
1 polymer ?
#
loop_
_entity_poly.entity_id
_entity_poly.type
_entity_poly.pdbx_seq_one_letter_code
_entity_poly.pdbx_strand_id
1 'polypeptide(L)'
;MRTLAQRLRRSRGMSVALLATALASGITAADATTAAATALPTAVQAGTPAGATVQASWPTVGPGQRGVDVTTVQLLLTARGYPTTADGAFGPATAAKVKAFQTAKHLTADGIVGPRTWGELVVTLRSGSTGAGVRALQDQLTDNGYTVTVDGVFGSGTAAKVKAFQTAKHLTADGTVDVETWAALVEGGGATGGGKLTDAQAMARLTAAGITRYSSGNCSDRNRKNCTSLQDIRARTVEGVIALKRQSGCRIVITGGTEVGHAGGTYSHWNGYKVDVARTSCVTEYIEAHSRKQYKRGDGAWVWRVTSAGKTVIDYADEYWANHWDITYY
;
A
#
# COMPACT_ATOMS: atom_id res chain seq x y z
N MET A 1 -2.63 35.43 -54.39
CA MET A 1 -1.97 34.97 -53.16
C MET A 1 -2.15 33.45 -53.00
N ARG A 2 -1.06 32.67 -52.97
CA ARG A 2 -0.86 31.38 -52.27
C ARG A 2 0.41 30.70 -52.82
N THR A 3 1.24 30.16 -51.93
CA THR A 3 2.48 29.42 -52.23
C THR A 3 2.20 27.91 -52.35
N LEU A 4 3.06 27.16 -53.07
CA LEU A 4 2.83 25.74 -53.35
C LEU A 4 4.13 24.91 -53.42
N ALA A 5 4.16 23.83 -52.64
CA ALA A 5 4.87 22.54 -52.78
C ALA A 5 6.40 22.47 -53.09
N GLN A 6 7.07 21.58 -52.35
CA GLN A 6 8.46 21.16 -52.56
C GLN A 6 8.58 20.06 -53.64
N ARG A 7 9.71 20.06 -54.36
CA ARG A 7 10.33 18.95 -55.14
C ARG A 7 11.85 19.26 -55.23
N LEU A 8 12.81 18.35 -55.36
CA LEU A 8 12.80 16.93 -55.78
C LEU A 8 13.97 16.12 -55.15
N ARG A 9 13.98 14.80 -55.37
CA ARG A 9 14.94 13.79 -54.85
C ARG A 9 16.33 13.86 -55.51
N ARG A 10 17.34 13.21 -54.90
CA ARG A 10 18.31 12.34 -55.61
C ARG A 10 18.97 11.31 -54.69
N SER A 11 19.42 10.18 -55.26
CA SER A 11 19.91 8.99 -54.54
C SER A 11 20.87 8.15 -55.39
N ARG A 12 22.03 7.78 -54.83
CA ARG A 12 23.06 6.82 -55.32
C ARG A 12 23.87 6.34 -54.08
N GLY A 13 24.53 5.18 -54.03
CA GLY A 13 24.64 4.07 -54.98
C GLY A 13 25.81 3.12 -54.63
N MET A 14 25.63 1.81 -54.82
CA MET A 14 26.63 0.72 -54.70
C MET A 14 27.79 0.83 -55.72
N SER A 15 28.94 0.11 -55.68
CA SER A 15 29.70 -0.65 -54.65
C SER A 15 31.02 -1.21 -55.27
N VAL A 16 31.98 -1.63 -54.42
CA VAL A 16 32.98 -2.74 -54.64
C VAL A 16 34.21 -2.53 -55.58
N ALA A 17 35.30 -3.28 -55.27
CA ALA A 17 36.53 -3.60 -56.05
C ALA A 17 37.68 -2.54 -56.09
N LEU A 18 39.00 -2.87 -56.17
CA LEU A 18 39.71 -4.17 -56.26
C LEU A 18 41.19 -4.14 -55.76
N LEU A 19 41.70 -5.30 -55.28
CA LEU A 19 43.09 -5.87 -55.34
C LEU A 19 44.36 -5.20 -54.71
N ALA A 20 45.17 -6.06 -54.04
CA ALA A 20 46.67 -6.15 -54.00
C ALA A 20 47.51 -4.94 -53.45
N THR A 21 48.70 -5.02 -52.81
CA THR A 21 49.70 -6.07 -52.40
C THR A 21 50.69 -5.41 -51.36
N ALA A 22 51.71 -6.00 -50.69
CA ALA A 22 52.33 -7.34 -50.55
C ALA A 22 53.24 -7.42 -49.27
N LEU A 23 53.66 -8.65 -48.90
CA LEU A 23 54.94 -9.09 -48.28
C LEU A 23 55.66 -8.30 -47.14
N ALA A 24 55.89 -8.99 -46.00
CA ALA A 24 57.22 -9.21 -45.37
C ALA A 24 57.12 -10.29 -44.26
N SER A 25 58.24 -10.88 -43.79
CA SER A 25 58.25 -12.12 -42.98
C SER A 25 59.19 -12.11 -41.76
N GLY A 26 58.76 -12.78 -40.67
CA GLY A 26 59.63 -13.68 -39.88
C GLY A 26 60.02 -13.27 -38.44
N ILE A 27 60.28 -14.32 -37.62
CA ILE A 27 61.23 -14.37 -36.48
C ILE A 27 60.83 -13.54 -35.21
N THR A 28 60.80 -14.04 -33.97
CA THR A 28 61.13 -15.36 -33.35
C THR A 28 60.17 -15.67 -32.20
N ALA A 29 60.16 -16.92 -31.70
CA ALA A 29 59.71 -17.23 -30.33
C ALA A 29 60.92 -17.28 -29.37
N ALA A 30 60.72 -16.86 -28.12
CA ALA A 30 61.68 -17.00 -27.02
C ALA A 30 60.91 -17.05 -25.68
N ASP A 31 61.47 -17.72 -24.68
CA ASP A 31 60.72 -18.24 -23.54
C ASP A 31 60.85 -17.46 -22.22
N ALA A 32 59.86 -17.67 -21.35
CA ALA A 32 59.85 -17.53 -19.89
C ALA A 32 60.57 -16.35 -19.17
N THR A 33 59.80 -15.62 -18.35
CA THR A 33 60.13 -15.46 -16.91
C THR A 33 58.89 -15.04 -16.09
N THR A 34 58.84 -15.41 -14.81
CA THR A 34 57.71 -15.16 -13.90
C THR A 34 57.90 -13.89 -13.08
N ALA A 35 56.86 -13.05 -13.02
CA ALA A 35 56.70 -12.04 -11.97
C ALA A 35 55.21 -11.76 -11.72
N ALA A 36 54.73 -12.09 -10.52
CA ALA A 36 53.39 -11.71 -10.09
C ALA A 36 53.46 -10.32 -9.42
N ALA A 37 52.84 -9.31 -10.04
CA ALA A 37 52.70 -7.97 -9.46
C ALA A 37 51.26 -7.47 -9.67
N THR A 38 50.61 -7.07 -8.58
CA THR A 38 49.21 -6.63 -8.58
C THR A 38 49.07 -5.21 -9.10
N ALA A 39 48.46 -5.04 -10.27
CA ALA A 39 47.90 -3.77 -10.73
C ALA A 39 46.57 -4.03 -11.45
N LEU A 40 45.46 -3.62 -10.84
CA LEU A 40 44.17 -3.58 -11.53
C LEU A 40 44.20 -2.42 -12.54
N PRO A 41 43.72 -2.61 -13.79
CA PRO A 41 43.54 -1.49 -14.70
C PRO A 41 42.49 -0.55 -14.11
N THR A 42 42.79 0.74 -14.10
CA THR A 42 41.84 1.80 -13.70
C THR A 42 40.72 1.90 -14.74
N ALA A 43 39.68 1.09 -14.54
CA ALA A 43 38.46 1.17 -15.32
C ALA A 43 37.89 2.59 -15.24
N VAL A 44 37.82 3.27 -16.39
CA VAL A 44 37.15 4.57 -16.51
C VAL A 44 35.72 4.40 -16.00
N GLN A 45 35.39 5.10 -14.92
CA GLN A 45 34.09 4.96 -14.27
C GLN A 45 33.03 5.67 -15.11
N ALA A 46 32.52 4.94 -16.11
CA ALA A 46 31.40 5.37 -16.94
C ALA A 46 30.22 5.74 -16.03
N GLY A 47 29.61 6.91 -16.29
CA GLY A 47 28.73 7.58 -15.34
C GLY A 47 27.54 6.73 -14.89
N THR A 48 27.22 6.84 -13.60
CA THR A 48 26.05 6.21 -12.99
C THR A 48 24.77 6.52 -13.79
N PRO A 49 24.04 5.51 -14.29
CA PRO A 49 22.73 5.75 -14.88
C PRO A 49 21.76 6.18 -13.77
N ALA A 50 21.37 7.46 -13.78
CA ALA A 50 20.32 7.97 -12.91
C ALA A 50 18.97 7.34 -13.30
N GLY A 51 18.58 6.27 -12.61
CA GLY A 51 17.39 5.49 -12.98
C GLY A 51 17.01 4.35 -12.03
N ALA A 52 17.63 4.26 -10.85
CA ALA A 52 17.23 3.32 -9.80
C ALA A 52 15.92 3.80 -9.13
N THR A 53 14.81 3.70 -9.86
CA THR A 53 13.48 3.89 -9.28
C THR A 53 13.26 2.83 -8.21
N VAL A 54 13.03 3.26 -6.97
CA VAL A 54 12.50 2.37 -5.95
C VAL A 54 11.12 1.94 -6.47
N GLN A 55 10.94 0.65 -6.75
CA GLN A 55 9.63 0.16 -7.17
C GLN A 55 8.65 0.33 -6.01
N ALA A 56 7.89 1.42 -6.06
CA ALA A 56 6.91 1.73 -5.04
C ALA A 56 5.93 0.56 -4.88
N SER A 57 5.65 0.21 -3.63
CA SER A 57 4.92 -1.01 -3.27
C SER A 57 3.42 -0.79 -3.48
N TRP A 58 2.87 -1.37 -4.55
CA TRP A 58 1.48 -1.18 -4.94
C TRP A 58 0.60 -2.37 -4.52
N PRO A 59 -0.56 -2.15 -3.88
CA PRO A 59 -1.54 -3.21 -3.62
C PRO A 59 -2.14 -3.70 -4.95
N THR A 60 -2.46 -4.99 -5.02
CA THR A 60 -3.20 -5.53 -6.18
C THR A 60 -4.69 -5.35 -5.96
N VAL A 61 -5.34 -4.51 -6.78
CA VAL A 61 -6.77 -4.20 -6.66
C VAL A 61 -7.58 -4.82 -7.81
N GLY A 62 -8.64 -5.58 -7.51
CA GLY A 62 -9.31 -6.40 -8.52
C GLY A 62 -10.71 -6.92 -8.13
N PRO A 63 -11.34 -7.73 -9.02
CA PRO A 63 -12.73 -8.15 -8.90
C PRO A 63 -13.12 -8.76 -7.54
N GLY A 64 -14.29 -8.36 -7.03
CA GLY A 64 -14.85 -8.83 -5.76
C GLY A 64 -14.33 -8.10 -4.50
N GLN A 65 -13.20 -7.37 -4.59
CA GLN A 65 -12.74 -6.51 -3.50
C GLN A 65 -13.65 -5.29 -3.30
N ARG A 66 -13.56 -4.67 -2.11
CA ARG A 66 -14.32 -3.48 -1.72
C ARG A 66 -13.49 -2.59 -0.79
N GLY A 67 -13.81 -1.29 -0.74
CA GLY A 67 -13.21 -0.31 0.18
C GLY A 67 -12.50 0.86 -0.53
N VAL A 68 -11.77 1.67 0.24
CA VAL A 68 -11.20 2.96 -0.21
C VAL A 68 -10.27 2.85 -1.43
N ASP A 69 -9.50 1.77 -1.56
CA ASP A 69 -8.64 1.55 -2.73
C ASP A 69 -9.45 1.32 -4.02
N VAL A 70 -10.61 0.68 -3.89
CA VAL A 70 -11.54 0.50 -5.01
C VAL A 70 -12.20 1.83 -5.37
N THR A 71 -12.62 2.62 -4.39
CA THR A 71 -13.10 4.00 -4.61
C THR A 71 -12.03 4.86 -5.29
N THR A 72 -10.78 4.72 -4.87
CA THR A 72 -9.60 5.36 -5.47
C THR A 72 -9.43 4.95 -6.94
N VAL A 73 -9.47 3.66 -7.25
CA VAL A 73 -9.46 3.16 -8.64
C VAL A 73 -10.62 3.74 -9.45
N GLN A 74 -11.85 3.72 -8.94
CA GLN A 74 -13.05 4.20 -9.62
C GLN A 74 -13.00 5.73 -9.91
N LEU A 75 -12.52 6.52 -8.94
CA LEU A 75 -12.34 7.96 -9.07
C LEU A 75 -11.15 8.34 -9.96
N LEU A 76 -10.03 7.61 -9.91
CA LEU A 76 -8.89 7.81 -10.81
C LEU A 76 -9.23 7.42 -12.25
N LEU A 77 -9.94 6.31 -12.47
CA LEU A 77 -10.48 5.96 -13.79
C LEU A 77 -11.35 7.09 -14.34
N THR A 78 -12.24 7.64 -13.51
CA THR A 78 -13.08 8.79 -13.87
C THR A 78 -12.23 10.03 -14.20
N ALA A 79 -11.19 10.33 -13.42
CA ALA A 79 -10.23 11.40 -13.71
C ALA A 79 -9.40 11.16 -14.99
N ARG A 80 -9.26 9.91 -15.43
CA ARG A 80 -8.61 9.52 -16.70
C ARG A 80 -9.57 9.39 -17.89
N GLY A 81 -10.84 9.80 -17.74
CA GLY A 81 -11.84 9.75 -18.82
C GLY A 81 -12.58 8.42 -18.96
N TYR A 82 -12.47 7.52 -17.98
CA TYR A 82 -13.17 6.23 -17.90
C TYR A 82 -14.22 6.28 -16.79
N PRO A 83 -15.28 7.12 -16.91
CA PRO A 83 -16.25 7.35 -15.84
C PRO A 83 -16.92 6.04 -15.40
N THR A 84 -17.01 5.86 -14.08
CA THR A 84 -17.64 4.71 -13.43
C THR A 84 -18.16 5.13 -12.05
N THR A 85 -19.09 4.37 -11.48
CA THR A 85 -19.63 4.67 -10.15
C THR A 85 -18.54 4.47 -9.09
N ALA A 86 -18.36 5.45 -8.19
CA ALA A 86 -17.44 5.39 -7.06
C ALA A 86 -18.12 4.78 -5.83
N ASP A 87 -18.62 3.54 -5.96
CA ASP A 87 -19.36 2.81 -4.92
C ASP A 87 -18.47 2.00 -3.96
N GLY A 88 -17.16 1.99 -4.21
CA GLY A 88 -16.19 1.21 -3.44
C GLY A 88 -16.34 -0.30 -3.59
N ALA A 89 -16.94 -0.81 -4.68
CA ALA A 89 -17.10 -2.23 -4.97
C ALA A 89 -16.58 -2.59 -6.37
N PHE A 90 -15.63 -3.53 -6.46
CA PHE A 90 -14.99 -3.89 -7.73
C PHE A 90 -15.86 -4.90 -8.49
N GLY A 91 -17.00 -4.42 -8.97
CA GLY A 91 -17.94 -5.19 -9.79
C GLY A 91 -17.53 -5.27 -11.27
N PRO A 92 -18.31 -5.99 -12.10
CA PRO A 92 -18.03 -6.16 -13.53
C PRO A 92 -17.89 -4.83 -14.29
N ALA A 93 -18.63 -3.79 -13.90
CA ALA A 93 -18.52 -2.45 -14.49
C ALA A 93 -17.14 -1.80 -14.26
N THR A 94 -16.60 -1.87 -13.03
CA THR A 94 -15.25 -1.40 -12.73
C THR A 94 -14.20 -2.24 -13.46
N ALA A 95 -14.36 -3.57 -13.49
CA ALA A 95 -13.45 -4.45 -14.21
C ALA A 95 -13.39 -4.14 -15.72
N ALA A 96 -14.53 -3.88 -16.37
CA ALA A 96 -14.59 -3.48 -17.77
C ALA A 96 -13.87 -2.13 -18.03
N LYS A 97 -13.98 -1.17 -17.09
CA LYS A 97 -13.31 0.13 -17.18
C LYS A 97 -11.80 0.03 -16.97
N VAL A 98 -11.35 -0.83 -16.05
CA VAL A 98 -9.92 -1.16 -15.88
C VAL A 98 -9.36 -1.81 -17.15
N LYS A 99 -10.07 -2.77 -17.76
CA LYS A 99 -9.65 -3.40 -19.03
C LYS A 99 -9.53 -2.39 -20.17
N ALA A 100 -10.54 -1.52 -20.35
CA ALA A 100 -10.49 -0.48 -21.38
C ALA A 100 -9.31 0.49 -21.18
N PHE A 101 -9.06 0.89 -19.92
CA PHE A 101 -7.91 1.71 -19.56
C PHE A 101 -6.57 1.01 -19.82
N GLN A 102 -6.44 -0.28 -19.45
CA GLN A 102 -5.25 -1.10 -19.71
C GLN A 102 -4.97 -1.22 -21.22
N THR A 103 -5.98 -1.52 -22.03
CA THR A 103 -5.85 -1.58 -23.50
C THR A 103 -5.35 -0.24 -24.07
N ALA A 104 -5.93 0.88 -23.65
CA ALA A 104 -5.54 2.22 -24.09
C ALA A 104 -4.14 2.66 -23.58
N LYS A 105 -3.57 1.94 -22.61
CA LYS A 105 -2.21 2.12 -22.09
C LYS A 105 -1.24 1.02 -22.53
N HIS A 106 -1.63 0.16 -23.47
CA HIS A 106 -0.84 -0.98 -23.96
C HIS A 106 -0.38 -1.95 -22.84
N LEU A 107 -1.17 -2.04 -21.77
CA LEU A 107 -1.00 -3.01 -20.69
C LEU A 107 -1.82 -4.27 -20.97
N THR A 108 -1.49 -5.37 -20.27
CA THR A 108 -2.34 -6.57 -20.24
C THR A 108 -3.74 -6.21 -19.74
N ALA A 109 -4.78 -6.47 -20.54
CA ALA A 109 -6.17 -6.16 -20.21
C ALA A 109 -6.83 -7.25 -19.35
N ASP A 110 -6.18 -7.62 -18.24
CA ASP A 110 -6.64 -8.63 -17.29
C ASP A 110 -7.80 -8.14 -16.39
N GLY A 111 -7.95 -6.82 -16.22
CA GLY A 111 -8.95 -6.21 -15.34
C GLY A 111 -8.48 -6.05 -13.89
N ILE A 112 -7.18 -6.18 -13.64
CA ILE A 112 -6.55 -6.13 -12.32
C ILE A 112 -5.61 -4.91 -12.25
N VAL A 113 -5.82 -4.06 -11.25
CA VAL A 113 -4.96 -2.91 -10.98
C VAL A 113 -3.76 -3.37 -10.14
N GLY A 114 -2.79 -3.99 -10.82
CA GLY A 114 -1.44 -4.26 -10.29
C GLY A 114 -0.48 -3.09 -10.49
N PRO A 115 0.81 -3.21 -10.10
CA PRO A 115 1.79 -2.13 -10.10
C PRO A 115 1.92 -1.35 -11.42
N ARG A 116 1.89 -2.03 -12.58
CA ARG A 116 1.93 -1.39 -13.90
C ARG A 116 0.67 -0.57 -14.20
N THR A 117 -0.50 -1.09 -13.85
CA THR A 117 -1.76 -0.37 -14.00
C THR A 117 -1.81 0.84 -13.06
N TRP A 118 -1.33 0.73 -11.83
CA TRP A 118 -1.25 1.83 -10.86
C TRP A 118 -0.36 2.97 -11.34
N GLY A 119 0.89 2.68 -11.72
CA GLY A 119 1.82 3.70 -12.21
C GLY A 119 1.28 4.46 -13.43
N GLU A 120 0.50 3.78 -14.28
CA GLU A 120 -0.21 4.43 -15.38
C GLU A 120 -1.49 5.16 -14.98
N LEU A 121 -2.18 4.79 -13.89
CA LEU A 121 -3.51 5.28 -13.50
C LEU A 121 -3.47 6.54 -12.62
N VAL A 122 -2.52 6.64 -11.70
CA VAL A 122 -2.43 7.76 -10.73
C VAL A 122 -2.20 9.11 -11.40
N VAL A 123 -2.60 10.21 -10.76
CA VAL A 123 -2.46 11.57 -11.31
C VAL A 123 -1.69 12.46 -10.35
N THR A 124 -0.75 13.27 -10.86
CA THR A 124 -0.05 14.26 -10.05
C THR A 124 -1.03 15.34 -9.60
N LEU A 125 -1.22 15.51 -8.29
CA LEU A 125 -2.10 16.53 -7.70
C LEU A 125 -1.30 17.50 -6.84
N ARG A 126 -1.77 18.75 -6.76
CA ARG A 126 -1.19 19.81 -5.92
C ARG A 126 -2.25 20.85 -5.57
N SER A 127 -1.88 21.84 -4.76
CA SER A 127 -2.76 22.98 -4.44
C SER A 127 -3.38 23.59 -5.72
N GLY A 128 -4.70 23.77 -5.73
CA GLY A 128 -5.47 24.21 -6.90
C GLY A 128 -5.94 23.12 -7.86
N SER A 129 -5.50 21.86 -7.72
CA SER A 129 -6.14 20.72 -8.40
C SER A 129 -7.61 20.56 -7.96
N THR A 130 -8.46 20.07 -8.84
CA THR A 130 -9.88 19.78 -8.54
C THR A 130 -10.35 18.47 -9.19
N GLY A 131 -11.53 17.97 -8.78
CA GLY A 131 -12.23 16.87 -9.42
C GLY A 131 -12.01 15.49 -8.79
N ALA A 132 -12.32 14.42 -9.55
CA ALA A 132 -12.40 13.06 -9.02
C ALA A 132 -11.08 12.54 -8.39
N GLY A 133 -9.93 12.85 -8.99
CA GLY A 133 -8.63 12.49 -8.41
C GLY A 133 -8.38 13.13 -7.04
N VAL A 134 -8.86 14.36 -6.83
CA VAL A 134 -8.75 15.03 -5.53
C VAL A 134 -9.69 14.42 -4.49
N ARG A 135 -10.88 13.95 -4.89
CA ARG A 135 -11.75 13.17 -3.99
C ARG A 135 -11.06 11.88 -3.54
N ALA A 136 -10.45 11.13 -4.46
CA ALA A 136 -9.68 9.92 -4.13
C ALA A 136 -8.53 10.19 -3.15
N LEU A 137 -7.84 11.32 -3.30
CA LEU A 137 -6.82 11.77 -2.36
C LEU A 137 -7.42 12.10 -0.98
N GLN A 138 -8.53 12.84 -0.94
CA GLN A 138 -9.19 13.25 0.31
C GLN A 138 -9.76 12.04 1.07
N ASP A 139 -10.27 11.03 0.35
CA ASP A 139 -10.67 9.73 0.90
C ASP A 139 -9.46 9.00 1.51
N GLN A 140 -8.36 8.84 0.75
CA GLN A 140 -7.15 8.13 1.21
C GLN A 140 -6.42 8.84 2.35
N LEU A 141 -6.38 10.18 2.36
CA LEU A 141 -5.89 10.94 3.51
C LEU A 141 -6.73 10.63 4.76
N THR A 142 -8.05 10.64 4.62
CA THR A 142 -8.97 10.36 5.74
C THR A 142 -8.86 8.92 6.24
N ASP A 143 -8.68 7.94 5.36
CA ASP A 143 -8.42 6.53 5.73
C ASP A 143 -7.13 6.38 6.54
N ASN A 144 -6.05 7.03 6.08
CA ASN A 144 -4.75 7.09 6.76
C ASN A 144 -4.73 8.04 8.00
N GLY A 145 -5.89 8.52 8.48
CA GLY A 145 -6.03 9.33 9.71
C GLY A 145 -5.88 10.84 9.55
N TYR A 146 -5.70 11.34 8.33
CA TYR A 146 -5.53 12.74 7.98
C TYR A 146 -6.85 13.38 7.51
N THR A 147 -7.88 13.37 8.38
CA THR A 147 -9.23 13.86 8.08
C THR A 147 -9.24 15.21 7.35
N VAL A 148 -9.97 15.25 6.24
CA VAL A 148 -10.23 16.43 5.38
C VAL A 148 -11.69 16.42 4.92
N THR A 149 -12.19 17.57 4.46
CA THR A 149 -13.45 17.61 3.68
C THR A 149 -13.25 16.89 2.34
N VAL A 150 -14.17 16.01 1.96
CA VAL A 150 -14.17 15.33 0.64
C VAL A 150 -15.03 16.13 -0.35
N ASP A 151 -14.55 17.31 -0.72
CA ASP A 151 -15.20 18.25 -1.66
C ASP A 151 -14.70 18.11 -3.12
N GLY A 152 -13.52 17.52 -3.32
CA GLY A 152 -12.83 17.48 -4.61
C GLY A 152 -12.06 18.74 -4.96
N VAL A 153 -11.69 19.57 -3.97
CA VAL A 153 -10.90 20.81 -4.11
C VAL A 153 -9.61 20.70 -3.29
N PHE A 154 -8.46 20.77 -3.95
CA PHE A 154 -7.15 20.69 -3.29
C PHE A 154 -6.81 22.08 -2.71
N GLY A 155 -7.51 22.44 -1.64
CA GLY A 155 -7.28 23.67 -0.88
C GLY A 155 -6.10 23.57 0.10
N SER A 156 -5.89 24.65 0.85
CA SER A 156 -4.84 24.74 1.89
C SER A 156 -4.96 23.65 2.97
N GLY A 157 -6.19 23.27 3.36
CA GLY A 157 -6.43 22.17 4.30
C GLY A 157 -5.91 20.82 3.79
N THR A 158 -6.22 20.47 2.54
CA THR A 158 -5.69 19.26 1.89
C THR A 158 -4.17 19.34 1.75
N ALA A 159 -3.61 20.48 1.34
CA ALA A 159 -2.16 20.67 1.22
C ALA A 159 -1.41 20.47 2.56
N ALA A 160 -1.94 21.00 3.66
CA ALA A 160 -1.37 20.79 5.00
C ALA A 160 -1.39 19.31 5.41
N LYS A 161 -2.46 18.59 5.09
CA LYS A 161 -2.60 17.15 5.39
C LYS A 161 -1.72 16.27 4.50
N VAL A 162 -1.55 16.60 3.21
CA VAL A 162 -0.58 15.93 2.31
C VAL A 162 0.84 16.08 2.86
N LYS A 163 1.27 17.29 3.24
CA LYS A 163 2.60 17.50 3.81
C LYS A 163 2.80 16.71 5.10
N ALA A 164 1.82 16.76 6.01
CA ALA A 164 1.87 16.00 7.25
C ALA A 164 1.92 14.47 7.02
N PHE A 165 1.26 13.97 5.97
CA PHE A 165 1.34 12.58 5.53
C PHE A 165 2.72 12.23 4.93
N GLN A 166 3.24 13.06 4.01
CA GLN A 166 4.56 12.88 3.39
C GLN A 166 5.67 12.85 4.45
N THR A 167 5.73 13.85 5.33
CA THR A 167 6.65 13.86 6.49
C THR A 167 6.48 12.60 7.34
N ALA A 168 5.24 12.14 7.54
CA ALA A 168 4.96 10.97 8.35
C ALA A 168 5.33 9.62 7.70
N LYS A 169 5.50 9.59 6.37
CA LYS A 169 5.95 8.44 5.58
C LYS A 169 7.42 8.55 5.16
N HIS A 170 8.14 9.58 5.60
CA HIS A 170 9.52 9.90 5.22
C HIS A 170 9.71 10.21 3.72
N LEU A 171 8.64 10.68 3.07
CA LEU A 171 8.66 11.23 1.71
C LEU A 171 9.03 12.72 1.74
N THR A 172 9.39 13.28 0.59
CA THR A 172 9.58 14.74 0.43
C THR A 172 8.26 15.47 0.72
N ALA A 173 8.25 16.33 1.74
CA ALA A 173 7.04 17.01 2.22
C ALA A 173 6.70 18.30 1.42
N ASP A 174 6.72 18.20 0.09
CA ASP A 174 6.54 19.34 -0.81
C ASP A 174 5.07 19.78 -0.98
N GLY A 175 4.12 18.85 -0.74
CA GLY A 175 2.68 19.04 -0.95
C GLY A 175 2.16 18.58 -2.31
N THR A 176 2.98 17.93 -3.13
CA THR A 176 2.59 17.33 -4.41
C THR A 176 2.30 15.84 -4.20
N VAL A 177 1.10 15.39 -4.56
CA VAL A 177 0.78 13.96 -4.55
C VAL A 177 1.20 13.38 -5.88
N ASP A 178 2.41 12.84 -5.88
CA ASP A 178 3.11 12.20 -6.98
C ASP A 178 2.97 10.67 -6.93
N VAL A 179 3.76 9.95 -7.74
CA VAL A 179 3.71 8.49 -7.83
C VAL A 179 4.12 7.80 -6.52
N GLU A 180 5.09 8.35 -5.78
CA GLU A 180 5.54 7.80 -4.49
C GLU A 180 4.54 8.12 -3.37
N THR A 181 4.01 9.35 -3.33
CA THR A 181 2.97 9.74 -2.37
C THR A 181 1.68 8.94 -2.59
N TRP A 182 1.27 8.69 -3.84
CA TRP A 182 0.13 7.81 -4.13
C TRP A 182 0.38 6.37 -3.67
N ALA A 183 1.55 5.80 -3.95
CA ALA A 183 1.88 4.44 -3.51
C ALA A 183 1.80 4.34 -1.98
N ALA A 184 2.42 5.27 -1.25
CA ALA A 184 2.39 5.27 0.22
C ALA A 184 0.97 5.44 0.80
N LEU A 185 0.07 6.15 0.10
CA LEU A 185 -1.35 6.30 0.47
C LEU A 185 -2.10 4.97 0.33
N VAL A 186 -2.01 4.31 -0.83
CA VAL A 186 -2.74 3.07 -1.12
C VAL A 186 -2.08 1.81 -0.52
N GLU A 187 -0.78 1.83 -0.24
CA GLU A 187 -0.09 0.74 0.47
C GLU A 187 -0.67 0.55 1.89
N GLY A 188 -1.15 1.63 2.51
CA GLY A 188 -1.93 1.54 3.75
C GLY A 188 -3.28 0.86 3.61
N GLY A 189 -3.87 0.85 2.40
CA GLY A 189 -5.16 0.22 2.09
C GLY A 189 -5.08 -1.29 1.80
N GLY A 190 -3.90 -1.78 1.41
CA GLY A 190 -3.50 -3.18 1.60
C GLY A 190 -4.44 -4.24 1.02
N ALA A 191 -4.98 -4.03 -0.18
CA ALA A 191 -5.83 -4.96 -0.93
C ALA A 191 -7.22 -5.28 -0.32
N THR A 192 -7.56 -4.77 0.86
CA THR A 192 -8.88 -4.98 1.48
C THR A 192 -9.52 -3.73 2.14
N GLY A 193 -8.90 -2.55 1.98
CA GLY A 193 -9.51 -1.21 2.09
C GLY A 193 -9.94 -0.78 3.49
N GLY A 194 -9.21 0.17 4.09
CA GLY A 194 -9.24 0.57 5.51
C GLY A 194 -10.54 1.11 6.13
N GLY A 195 -11.65 1.12 5.39
CA GLY A 195 -12.98 1.50 5.88
C GLY A 195 -13.51 0.61 7.00
N LYS A 196 -14.63 1.04 7.60
CA LYS A 196 -15.39 0.27 8.59
C LYS A 196 -16.14 -0.88 7.92
N LEU A 197 -16.07 -2.07 8.52
CA LEU A 197 -16.74 -3.29 8.05
C LEU A 197 -18.04 -3.56 8.80
N THR A 198 -18.99 -4.25 8.16
CA THR A 198 -20.07 -4.92 8.89
C THR A 198 -19.54 -6.18 9.60
N ASP A 199 -20.25 -6.62 10.64
CA ASP A 199 -19.89 -7.84 11.40
C ASP A 199 -19.66 -9.05 10.49
N ALA A 200 -20.56 -9.27 9.53
CA ALA A 200 -20.46 -10.36 8.57
C ALA A 200 -19.23 -10.24 7.64
N GLN A 201 -18.86 -9.03 7.20
CA GLN A 201 -17.67 -8.82 6.38
C GLN A 201 -16.37 -9.06 7.16
N ALA A 202 -16.31 -8.61 8.42
CA ALA A 202 -15.17 -8.86 9.29
C ALA A 202 -15.03 -10.35 9.61
N MET A 203 -16.12 -10.99 10.04
CA MET A 203 -16.15 -12.42 10.32
C MET A 203 -15.77 -13.27 9.10
N ALA A 204 -16.25 -12.96 7.89
CA ALA A 204 -15.90 -13.71 6.69
C ALA A 204 -14.39 -13.72 6.38
N ARG A 205 -13.69 -12.59 6.60
CA ARG A 205 -12.23 -12.50 6.47
C ARG A 205 -11.51 -13.30 7.55
N LEU A 206 -11.95 -13.16 8.80
CA LEU A 206 -11.36 -13.86 9.94
C LEU A 206 -11.51 -15.39 9.79
N THR A 207 -12.70 -15.89 9.43
CA THR A 207 -12.91 -17.33 9.21
C THR A 207 -12.11 -17.88 8.04
N ALA A 208 -11.93 -17.11 6.97
CA ALA A 208 -11.06 -17.49 5.85
C ALA A 208 -9.57 -17.59 6.26
N ALA A 209 -9.15 -16.85 7.28
CA ALA A 209 -7.82 -16.95 7.90
C ALA A 209 -7.73 -18.00 9.03
N GLY A 210 -8.77 -18.79 9.28
CA GLY A 210 -8.82 -19.78 10.37
C GLY A 210 -8.91 -19.15 11.78
N ILE A 211 -9.46 -17.94 11.88
CA ILE A 211 -9.69 -17.21 13.13
C ILE A 211 -11.16 -17.35 13.51
N THR A 212 -11.43 -17.49 14.81
CA THR A 212 -12.77 -17.72 15.35
C THR A 212 -13.20 -16.60 16.30
N ARG A 213 -14.50 -16.56 16.63
CA ARG A 213 -15.07 -15.63 17.60
C ARG A 213 -15.79 -16.42 18.70
N TYR A 214 -15.55 -16.04 19.94
CA TYR A 214 -16.37 -16.39 21.09
C TYR A 214 -17.24 -15.19 21.48
N SER A 215 -18.45 -15.44 21.98
CA SER A 215 -19.35 -14.41 22.53
C SER A 215 -20.19 -15.00 23.65
N SER A 216 -20.16 -14.39 24.84
CA SER A 216 -20.90 -14.87 26.01
C SER A 216 -22.42 -14.68 25.88
N GLY A 217 -22.87 -13.68 25.13
CA GLY A 217 -24.26 -13.46 24.75
C GLY A 217 -24.72 -14.20 23.50
N ASN A 218 -23.84 -14.98 22.86
CA ASN A 218 -24.09 -15.67 21.57
C ASN A 218 -24.62 -14.72 20.47
N CYS A 219 -24.03 -13.54 20.34
CA CYS A 219 -24.55 -12.48 19.47
C CYS A 219 -23.47 -11.48 19.02
N SER A 220 -23.80 -10.65 18.04
CA SER A 220 -22.92 -9.58 17.51
C SER A 220 -23.63 -8.23 17.33
N ASP A 221 -24.71 -7.99 18.08
CA ASP A 221 -25.31 -6.66 18.22
C ASP A 221 -24.39 -5.76 19.05
N ARG A 222 -23.77 -4.78 18.39
CA ARG A 222 -22.86 -3.81 18.99
C ARG A 222 -23.42 -3.09 20.21
N ASN A 223 -24.74 -2.94 20.30
CA ASN A 223 -25.40 -2.17 21.34
C ASN A 223 -25.61 -2.99 22.63
N ARG A 224 -25.07 -4.21 22.71
CA ARG A 224 -25.15 -5.09 23.89
C ARG A 224 -23.76 -5.50 24.37
N LYS A 225 -23.44 -5.14 25.61
CA LYS A 225 -22.15 -5.41 26.29
C LYS A 225 -21.75 -6.88 26.49
N ASN A 226 -22.61 -7.83 26.09
CA ASN A 226 -22.33 -9.27 26.13
C ASN A 226 -22.27 -9.92 24.74
N CYS A 227 -22.60 -9.18 23.67
CA CYS A 227 -22.27 -9.59 22.32
C CYS A 227 -20.78 -9.38 22.06
N THR A 228 -20.25 -10.06 21.04
CA THR A 228 -18.90 -9.78 20.51
C THR A 228 -19.10 -9.30 19.08
N SER A 229 -19.10 -7.98 18.92
CA SER A 229 -19.42 -7.28 17.67
C SER A 229 -18.16 -6.94 16.90
N LEU A 230 -18.17 -7.20 15.59
CA LEU A 230 -17.22 -6.63 14.64
C LEU A 230 -17.90 -5.64 13.67
N GLN A 231 -19.16 -5.27 13.94
CA GLN A 231 -19.78 -4.13 13.26
C GLN A 231 -18.91 -2.88 13.50
N ASP A 232 -18.69 -2.08 12.46
CA ASP A 232 -17.88 -0.86 12.53
C ASP A 232 -16.39 -1.07 12.85
N ILE A 233 -15.87 -2.31 12.83
CA ILE A 233 -14.42 -2.54 12.97
C ILE A 233 -13.68 -2.03 11.74
N ARG A 234 -12.47 -1.48 11.90
CA ARG A 234 -11.63 -1.10 10.77
C ARG A 234 -11.12 -2.35 10.05
N ALA A 235 -11.14 -2.33 8.72
CA ALA A 235 -10.49 -3.37 7.93
C ALA A 235 -9.02 -3.55 8.33
N ARG A 236 -8.28 -2.46 8.57
CA ARG A 236 -6.87 -2.49 9.04
C ARG A 236 -6.70 -3.28 10.35
N THR A 237 -7.63 -3.19 11.29
CA THR A 237 -7.63 -3.98 12.54
C THR A 237 -7.88 -5.46 12.26
N VAL A 238 -8.81 -5.80 11.36
CA VAL A 238 -9.05 -7.19 10.93
C VAL A 238 -7.83 -7.78 10.23
N GLU A 239 -7.21 -7.05 9.29
CA GLU A 239 -5.97 -7.50 8.64
C GLU A 239 -4.80 -7.58 9.63
N GLY A 240 -4.78 -6.73 10.67
CA GLY A 240 -3.81 -6.78 11.76
C GLY A 240 -3.92 -8.07 12.60
N VAL A 241 -5.14 -8.55 12.86
CA VAL A 241 -5.34 -9.84 13.53
C VAL A 241 -5.02 -11.01 12.58
N ILE A 242 -5.30 -10.88 11.28
CA ILE A 242 -4.91 -11.87 10.27
C ILE A 242 -3.38 -11.94 10.13
N ALA A 243 -2.67 -10.81 10.23
CA ALA A 243 -1.21 -10.76 10.30
C ALA A 243 -0.70 -11.45 11.58
N LEU A 244 -1.25 -11.14 12.75
CA LEU A 244 -0.92 -11.82 14.01
C LEU A 244 -1.11 -13.34 13.92
N LYS A 245 -2.24 -13.81 13.38
CA LYS A 245 -2.50 -15.24 13.11
C LYS A 245 -1.44 -15.86 12.20
N ARG A 246 -1.11 -15.18 11.08
CA ARG A 246 -0.17 -15.67 10.07
C ARG A 246 1.29 -15.69 10.56
N GLN A 247 1.69 -14.70 11.36
CA GLN A 247 3.06 -14.55 11.84
C GLN A 247 3.35 -15.40 13.09
N SER A 248 2.37 -15.56 13.99
CA SER A 248 2.51 -16.38 15.20
C SER A 248 2.18 -17.87 14.98
N GLY A 249 1.39 -18.20 13.96
CA GLY A 249 0.79 -19.53 13.78
C GLY A 249 -0.32 -19.88 14.78
N CYS A 250 -0.37 -19.22 15.94
CA CYS A 250 -1.25 -19.53 17.07
C CYS A 250 -2.75 -19.62 16.73
N ARG A 251 -3.52 -20.34 17.56
CA ARG A 251 -4.99 -20.29 17.47
C ARG A 251 -5.48 -18.95 18.03
N ILE A 252 -5.99 -18.09 17.15
CA ILE A 252 -6.60 -16.81 17.52
C ILE A 252 -8.12 -16.99 17.70
N VAL A 253 -8.63 -16.46 18.81
CA VAL A 253 -10.06 -16.37 19.11
C VAL A 253 -10.35 -14.94 19.52
N ILE A 254 -11.25 -14.26 18.82
CA ILE A 254 -11.76 -12.95 19.21
C ILE A 254 -12.75 -13.13 20.37
N THR A 255 -12.58 -12.38 21.46
CA THR A 255 -13.44 -12.43 22.65
C THR A 255 -14.28 -11.16 22.84
N GLY A 256 -13.79 -10.03 22.36
CA GLY A 256 -14.40 -8.70 22.39
C GLY A 256 -13.95 -7.92 21.15
N GLY A 257 -14.70 -6.89 20.77
CA GLY A 257 -14.54 -6.22 19.49
C GLY A 257 -14.91 -4.75 19.57
N THR A 258 -16.14 -4.41 19.18
CA THR A 258 -16.58 -3.03 18.96
C THR A 258 -17.80 -2.60 19.78
N GLU A 259 -18.33 -3.50 20.60
CA GLU A 259 -19.53 -3.33 21.42
C GLU A 259 -19.47 -2.20 22.47
N VAL A 260 -20.63 -1.85 23.02
CA VAL A 260 -20.76 -0.89 24.13
C VAL A 260 -20.25 -1.46 25.45
N GLY A 261 -19.67 -0.59 26.29
CA GLY A 261 -19.10 -0.94 27.61
C GLY A 261 -17.61 -0.63 27.72
N HIS A 262 -16.93 -0.55 26.58
CA HIS A 262 -15.52 -0.17 26.46
C HIS A 262 -15.26 1.33 26.65
N ALA A 263 -14.02 1.68 27.00
CA ALA A 263 -13.59 3.07 27.13
C ALA A 263 -13.62 3.83 25.79
N GLY A 264 -14.09 5.08 25.82
CA GLY A 264 -14.12 5.98 24.67
C GLY A 264 -12.76 6.62 24.36
N GLY A 265 -12.62 7.13 23.14
CA GLY A 265 -11.39 7.80 22.66
C GLY A 265 -11.14 7.56 21.17
N THR A 266 -10.17 8.25 20.58
CA THR A 266 -9.84 8.11 19.14
C THR A 266 -9.52 6.66 18.79
N TYR A 267 -8.52 6.08 19.44
CA TYR A 267 -8.14 4.68 19.30
C TYR A 267 -8.93 3.86 20.33
N SER A 268 -10.12 3.38 19.93
CA SER A 268 -11.05 2.65 20.80
C SER A 268 -11.78 1.54 20.05
N HIS A 269 -12.43 0.64 20.80
CA HIS A 269 -13.35 -0.39 20.31
C HIS A 269 -14.51 0.23 19.51
N TRP A 270 -15.07 1.34 20.03
CA TRP A 270 -16.15 2.07 19.34
C TRP A 270 -15.70 2.76 18.04
N ASN A 271 -14.42 3.07 17.89
CA ASN A 271 -13.85 3.55 16.63
C ASN A 271 -13.22 2.45 15.77
N GLY A 272 -13.37 1.18 16.17
CA GLY A 272 -12.98 0.02 15.39
C GLY A 272 -11.47 -0.21 15.28
N TYR A 273 -10.66 0.47 16.11
CA TYR A 273 -9.20 0.33 16.14
C TYR A 273 -8.73 -0.83 17.03
N LYS A 274 -9.53 -1.16 18.06
CA LYS A 274 -9.20 -2.15 19.10
C LYS A 274 -10.02 -3.43 18.94
N VAL A 275 -9.46 -4.54 19.43
CA VAL A 275 -10.09 -5.88 19.41
C VAL A 275 -9.44 -6.78 20.46
N ASP A 276 -10.24 -7.61 21.13
CA ASP A 276 -9.77 -8.47 22.22
C ASP A 276 -9.54 -9.90 21.74
N VAL A 277 -8.35 -10.43 22.01
CA VAL A 277 -7.92 -11.78 21.62
C VAL A 277 -7.68 -12.64 22.85
N ALA A 278 -8.24 -13.84 22.89
CA ALA A 278 -8.09 -14.77 24.02
C ALA A 278 -6.61 -15.00 24.41
N ARG A 279 -6.30 -14.87 25.71
CA ARG A 279 -4.94 -14.90 26.28
C ARG A 279 -4.38 -16.33 26.39
N THR A 280 -4.15 -16.96 25.23
CA THR A 280 -3.44 -18.25 25.15
C THR A 280 -1.94 -18.06 25.37
N SER A 281 -1.25 -19.10 25.86
CA SER A 281 0.19 -19.06 26.08
C SER A 281 0.96 -18.73 24.79
N CYS A 282 0.64 -19.40 23.68
CA CYS A 282 1.19 -19.14 22.35
C CYS A 282 1.09 -17.66 21.93
N VAL A 283 -0.08 -17.01 22.13
CA VAL A 283 -0.27 -15.59 21.79
C VAL A 283 0.55 -14.69 22.71
N THR A 284 0.61 -15.00 24.01
CA THR A 284 1.46 -14.30 24.98
C THR A 284 2.94 -14.43 24.62
N GLU A 285 3.46 -15.65 24.48
CA GLU A 285 4.84 -15.96 24.09
C GLU A 285 5.25 -15.25 22.79
N TYR A 286 4.36 -15.25 21.79
CA TYR A 286 4.60 -14.53 20.53
C TYR A 286 4.70 -13.01 20.74
N ILE A 287 3.74 -12.40 21.45
CA ILE A 287 3.72 -10.96 21.71
C ILE A 287 4.95 -10.54 22.52
N GLU A 288 5.28 -11.25 23.59
CA GLU A 288 6.41 -10.92 24.47
C GLU A 288 7.77 -11.10 23.77
N ALA A 289 7.87 -12.00 22.78
CA ALA A 289 9.08 -12.17 21.97
C ALA A 289 9.23 -11.16 20.81
N HIS A 290 8.13 -10.67 20.22
CA HIS A 290 8.15 -9.87 18.98
C HIS A 290 7.80 -8.38 19.18
N SER A 291 7.65 -7.93 20.42
CA SER A 291 7.34 -6.53 20.76
C SER A 291 8.07 -6.11 22.04
N ARG A 292 8.03 -4.82 22.38
CA ARG A 292 8.77 -4.27 23.53
C ARG A 292 7.81 -3.87 24.65
N LYS A 293 7.93 -4.47 25.83
CA LYS A 293 7.24 -4.01 27.06
C LYS A 293 7.56 -2.53 27.30
N GLN A 294 6.55 -1.69 27.57
CA GLN A 294 6.71 -0.24 27.70
C GLN A 294 6.35 0.24 29.12
N TYR A 295 5.06 0.27 29.43
CA TYR A 295 4.51 0.89 30.64
C TYR A 295 3.30 0.09 31.14
N LYS A 296 2.87 0.39 32.36
CA LYS A 296 1.66 -0.16 32.96
C LYS A 296 0.54 0.89 32.87
N ARG A 297 -0.63 0.51 32.36
CA ARG A 297 -1.85 1.35 32.33
C ARG A 297 -2.40 1.56 33.75
N GLY A 298 -3.28 2.54 33.91
CA GLY A 298 -3.91 2.87 35.21
C GLY A 298 -4.84 1.78 35.76
N ASP A 299 -5.43 0.97 34.88
CA ASP A 299 -6.14 -0.28 35.19
C ASP A 299 -5.21 -1.42 35.67
N GLY A 300 -3.91 -1.30 35.40
CA GLY A 300 -2.90 -2.29 35.77
C GLY A 300 -2.38 -3.16 34.61
N ALA A 301 -2.85 -2.98 33.37
CA ALA A 301 -2.43 -3.78 32.23
C ALA A 301 -1.01 -3.41 31.79
N TRP A 302 -0.17 -4.40 31.48
CA TRP A 302 1.14 -4.13 30.88
C TRP A 302 1.01 -3.96 29.38
N VAL A 303 1.50 -2.83 28.85
CA VAL A 303 1.49 -2.55 27.41
C VAL A 303 2.82 -2.99 26.79
N TRP A 304 2.69 -3.81 25.76
CA TRP A 304 3.75 -4.29 24.88
C TRP A 304 3.57 -3.65 23.50
N ARG A 305 4.62 -3.03 22.95
CA ARG A 305 4.52 -2.13 21.79
C ARG A 305 5.34 -2.61 20.59
N VAL A 306 4.74 -2.52 19.41
CA VAL A 306 5.42 -2.60 18.12
C VAL A 306 5.55 -1.18 17.56
N THR A 307 6.76 -0.81 17.14
CA THR A 307 7.02 0.47 16.46
C THR A 307 7.56 0.25 15.06
N SER A 308 7.07 1.03 14.09
CA SER A 308 7.68 1.18 12.77
C SER A 308 8.11 2.64 12.56
N ALA A 309 9.30 2.85 12.02
CA ALA A 309 9.88 4.18 11.78
C ALA A 309 9.72 5.18 12.97
N GLY A 310 9.94 4.70 14.20
CA GLY A 310 9.85 5.50 15.43
C GLY A 310 8.43 5.78 15.95
N LYS A 311 7.38 5.23 15.33
CA LYS A 311 5.98 5.41 15.73
C LYS A 311 5.35 4.10 16.21
N THR A 312 4.49 4.17 17.21
CA THR A 312 3.58 3.07 17.56
C THR A 312 2.74 2.67 16.35
N VAL A 313 2.70 1.37 16.06
CA VAL A 313 1.79 0.78 15.05
C VAL A 313 0.87 -0.29 15.65
N ILE A 314 1.30 -0.96 16.73
CA ILE A 314 0.46 -1.86 17.52
C ILE A 314 0.83 -1.68 19.01
N ASP A 315 -0.17 -1.56 19.88
CA ASP A 315 -0.04 -1.75 21.33
C ASP A 315 -0.89 -2.96 21.75
N TYR A 316 -0.26 -3.94 22.41
CA TYR A 316 -0.90 -5.09 23.04
C TYR A 316 -0.96 -4.84 24.56
N ALA A 317 -2.15 -4.73 25.15
CA ALA A 317 -2.33 -4.60 26.59
C ALA A 317 -2.72 -5.94 27.22
N ASP A 318 -1.96 -6.36 28.23
CA ASP A 318 -2.20 -7.62 28.95
C ASP A 318 -3.26 -7.42 30.06
N GLU A 319 -4.53 -7.63 29.72
CA GLU A 319 -5.66 -7.66 30.68
C GLU A 319 -5.83 -9.07 31.27
N TYR A 320 -4.78 -9.59 31.91
CA TYR A 320 -4.69 -10.97 32.39
C TYR A 320 -5.86 -11.40 33.31
N TRP A 321 -6.44 -10.46 34.07
CA TRP A 321 -7.63 -10.70 34.92
C TRP A 321 -8.90 -11.00 34.11
N ALA A 322 -9.00 -10.49 32.88
CA ALA A 322 -10.11 -10.70 31.96
C ALA A 322 -9.76 -11.72 30.85
N ASN A 323 -8.62 -12.41 30.97
CA ASN A 323 -8.17 -13.51 30.12
C ASN A 323 -8.10 -13.18 28.61
N HIS A 324 -7.81 -11.94 28.26
CA HIS A 324 -7.58 -11.50 26.89
C HIS A 324 -6.40 -10.53 26.77
N TRP A 325 -5.88 -10.42 25.56
CA TRP A 325 -5.05 -9.33 25.09
C TRP A 325 -5.95 -8.30 24.43
N ASP A 326 -5.93 -7.07 24.94
CA ASP A 326 -6.58 -5.91 24.34
C ASP A 326 -5.61 -5.30 23.32
N ILE A 327 -5.91 -5.43 22.02
CA ILE A 327 -4.98 -5.09 20.94
C ILE A 327 -5.44 -3.84 20.20
N THR A 328 -4.62 -2.80 20.23
CA THR A 328 -4.82 -1.55 19.47
C THR A 328 -3.92 -1.53 18.23
N TYR A 329 -4.53 -1.46 17.04
CA TYR A 329 -3.85 -1.19 15.78
C TYR A 329 -4.06 0.29 15.41
N TYR A 330 -3.02 0.98 14.92
CA TYR A 330 -3.04 2.45 14.71
C TYR A 330 -3.18 2.88 13.25
#